data_AF-A0A0Q5MLW9-F1
#
_entry.id   AF-A0A0Q5MLW9-F1
#
_cell.length_a   1.000
_cell.length_b   1.000
_cell.length_c   1.000
_cell.angle_alpha   90.00
_cell.angle_beta   90.00
_cell.angle_gamma   90.00
#
_symmetry.space_group_name_H-M   'P 1'
#
loop_
_entity.id
_entity.type
_entity.pdbx_description
1 polymer ?
#
loop_
_entity_poly.entity_id
_entity_poly.type
_entity_poly.pdbx_seq_one_letter_code
_entity_poly.pdbx_strand_id
1 'polypeptide(L)' 'MSYYGVGDGWCFSCGGFAGHVKLMFVNGAALEPVPPVTPVGMGKSTRGVEIESLDDIDERQIAAWMKQVASVPGVGGGKR' A
#
# COMPACT_ATOMS: atom_id res chain seq x y z
N MET A 1 2.26 -11.74 -2.67
CA MET A 1 1.53 -10.54 -2.19
C MET A 1 0.19 -10.52 -2.88
N SER A 2 -0.89 -10.41 -2.13
CA SER A 2 -2.24 -10.21 -2.65
C SER A 2 -2.46 -8.73 -2.97
N TYR A 3 -3.06 -8.42 -4.12
CA TYR A 3 -3.37 -7.04 -4.53
C TYR A 3 -4.84 -6.73 -4.28
N TYR A 4 -5.10 -5.47 -3.90
CA TYR A 4 -6.42 -4.95 -3.57
C TYR A 4 -6.67 -3.67 -4.36
N GLY A 5 -7.88 -3.53 -4.88
CA GLY A 5 -8.28 -2.43 -5.76
C GLY A 5 -9.67 -1.94 -5.43
N VAL A 6 -9.93 -0.66 -5.74
CA VAL A 6 -11.24 -0.02 -5.63
C VAL A 6 -11.52 0.68 -6.95
N GLY A 7 -12.57 0.25 -7.66
CA GLY A 7 -12.88 0.79 -8.99
C GLY A 7 -11.84 0.40 -10.04
N ASP A 8 -11.10 1.38 -10.54
CA ASP A 8 -10.29 1.31 -11.77
C ASP A 8 -8.88 0.71 -11.56
N GLY A 9 -8.77 -0.38 -10.80
CA GLY A 9 -7.55 -1.17 -10.68
C GLY A 9 -6.96 -1.25 -9.28
N TRP A 10 -5.72 -1.71 -9.20
CA TRP A 10 -5.01 -2.01 -7.96
C TRP A 10 -4.49 -0.76 -7.27
N CYS A 11 -4.75 -0.64 -5.97
CA CYS A 11 -4.35 0.49 -5.13
C CYS A 11 -3.22 0.11 -4.16
N PHE A 12 -3.33 -1.05 -3.53
CA PHE A 12 -2.34 -1.54 -2.57
C PHE A 12 -2.20 -3.06 -2.59
N SER A 13 -1.20 -3.58 -1.88
CA SER A 13 -0.94 -5.01 -1.76
C SER A 13 -0.49 -5.38 -0.35
N CYS A 14 -0.78 -6.60 0.06
CA CYS A 14 -0.42 -7.15 1.36
C CYS A 14 0.24 -8.53 1.20
N GLY A 15 1.24 -8.84 2.02
CA GLY A 15 1.86 -10.16 2.04
C GLY A 15 2.60 -10.44 3.33
N GLY A 16 2.42 -11.66 3.83
CA GLY A 16 3.15 -12.17 4.98
C GLY A 16 4.55 -12.65 4.58
N PHE A 17 5.51 -12.33 5.44
CA PHE A 17 6.89 -12.77 5.39
C PHE A 17 7.25 -13.41 6.73
N ALA A 18 8.44 -14.01 6.83
CA ALA A 18 8.94 -14.47 8.11
C ALA A 18 9.07 -13.27 9.07
N GLY A 19 8.22 -13.24 10.12
CA GLY A 19 8.26 -12.26 11.19
C GLY A 19 7.55 -10.92 10.95
N HIS A 20 6.99 -10.66 9.75
CA HIS A 20 6.30 -9.40 9.49
C HIS A 20 5.32 -9.49 8.31
N VAL A 21 4.42 -8.52 8.24
CA VAL A 21 3.54 -8.27 7.10
C VAL A 21 3.97 -7.01 6.39
N LYS A 22 4.06 -7.06 5.05
CA LYS A 22 4.26 -5.86 4.23
C LYS A 22 2.92 -5.35 3.72
N LEU A 23 2.63 -4.08 3.98
CA LEU A 23 1.52 -3.34 3.38
C LEU A 23 2.09 -2.27 2.45
N MET A 24 1.87 -2.43 1.14
CA MET A 24 2.52 -1.63 0.10
C MET A 24 1.50 -0.93 -0.80
N PHE A 25 1.68 0.38 -1.01
CA PHE A 25 0.83 1.24 -1.82
C PHE A 25 1.48 1.52 -3.18
N VAL A 26 0.78 1.24 -4.28
CA VAL A 26 1.35 1.24 -5.65
C VAL A 26 1.97 2.60 -6.02
N ASN A 27 1.31 3.71 -5.65
CA ASN A 27 1.79 5.09 -5.80
C ASN A 27 2.07 5.75 -4.43
N GLY A 28 2.60 4.98 -3.48
CA GLY A 28 2.79 5.40 -2.10
C GLY A 28 3.64 6.67 -1.91
N ALA A 29 4.55 6.99 -2.84
CA ALA A 29 5.35 8.21 -2.79
C ALA A 29 4.54 9.52 -2.91
N ALA A 30 3.27 9.44 -3.35
CA ALA A 30 2.37 10.59 -3.47
C ALA A 30 1.38 10.73 -2.29
N LEU A 31 1.44 9.84 -1.31
CA LEU A 31 0.59 9.90 -0.12
C LEU A 31 1.15 10.89 0.91
N GLU A 32 0.27 11.44 1.73
CA GLU A 32 0.62 12.39 2.79
C GLU A 32 0.15 11.88 4.17
N PRO A 33 1.04 11.65 5.15
CA PRO A 33 2.49 11.60 5.00
C PRO A 33 2.94 10.46 4.07
N VAL A 34 4.15 10.54 3.53
CA VAL A 34 4.70 9.46 2.71
C VAL A 34 5.01 8.25 3.61
N PRO A 35 4.51 7.03 3.31
CA PRO A 35 4.88 5.84 4.08
C PRO A 35 6.40 5.61 4.05
N PRO A 36 7.02 5.24 5.17
CA PRO A 36 8.47 5.33 5.35
C PRO A 36 9.25 4.27 4.57
N VAL A 37 8.65 3.11 4.28
CA VAL A 37 9.39 1.99 3.69
C VAL A 37 9.43 2.09 2.18
N THR A 38 10.64 2.02 1.62
CA THR A 38 10.85 1.79 0.19
C THR A 38 11.11 0.29 -0.04
N PRO A 39 10.22 -0.43 -0.73
CA PRO A 39 10.37 -1.86 -0.95
C PRO A 39 11.51 -2.20 -1.91
N VAL A 40 12.23 -3.29 -1.62
CA VAL A 40 13.22 -3.89 -2.54
C VAL A 40 12.49 -4.74 -3.59
N GLY A 41 12.82 -4.55 -4.87
CA GLY A 41 12.25 -5.34 -5.97
C GLY A 41 10.83 -4.92 -6.40
N MET A 42 10.33 -3.79 -5.90
CA MET A 42 9.08 -3.17 -6.36
C MET A 42 9.36 -1.85 -7.09
N GLY A 43 8.31 -1.26 -7.68
CA GLY A 43 8.42 0.00 -8.44
C GLY A 43 8.91 1.17 -7.59
N LYS A 44 9.64 2.12 -8.21
CA LYS A 44 10.27 3.27 -7.54
C LYS A 44 9.29 4.15 -6.75
N SER A 45 8.03 4.20 -7.17
CA SER A 45 6.98 5.02 -6.55
C SER A 45 6.24 4.31 -5.42
N THR A 46 6.44 3.00 -5.25
CA THR A 46 5.77 2.23 -4.21
C THR A 46 6.37 2.58 -2.85
N ARG A 47 5.50 2.79 -1.86
CA ARG A 47 5.87 2.97 -0.44
C ARG A 47 4.95 2.14 0.42
N GLY A 48 5.38 1.84 1.63
CA GLY A 48 4.56 1.07 2.56
C GLY A 48 5.05 1.09 3.99
N VAL A 49 4.61 0.09 4.71
CA VAL A 49 5.03 -0.23 6.07
C VAL A 49 5.27 -1.72 6.20
N GLU A 50 6.14 -2.08 7.12
CA GLU A 50 6.38 -3.46 7.55
C GLU A 50 5.92 -3.55 9.00
N ILE A 51 5.03 -4.48 9.28
CA ILE A 51 4.30 -4.60 10.54
C ILE A 51 4.70 -5.95 11.16
N GLU A 52 5.43 -5.92 12.27
CA GLU A 52 5.91 -7.14 12.95
C GLU A 52 4.79 -7.77 13.79
N SER A 53 3.95 -6.94 14.41
CA SER A 53 2.86 -7.35 15.30
C SER A 53 1.62 -6.46 15.19
N LEU A 54 0.54 -6.86 15.86
CA LEU A 54 -0.68 -6.04 15.93
C LEU A 54 -0.46 -4.70 16.66
N ASP A 55 0.48 -4.66 17.61
CA ASP A 55 0.77 -3.44 18.39
C ASP A 55 1.47 -2.36 17.53
N ASP A 56 2.08 -2.76 16.41
CA ASP A 56 2.71 -1.84 15.45
C ASP A 56 1.71 -1.21 14.46
N ILE A 57 0.43 -1.60 14.53
CA ILE A 57 -0.61 -1.10 13.64
C ILE A 57 -1.07 0.28 14.11
N ASP A 58 -0.63 1.32 13.41
CA ASP A 58 -1.30 2.62 13.45
C ASP A 58 -2.53 2.60 12.52
N GLU A 59 -3.67 2.18 13.09
CA GLU A 59 -4.94 2.06 12.36
C GLU A 59 -5.36 3.37 11.69
N ARG A 60 -5.12 4.51 12.37
CA ARG A 60 -5.53 5.82 11.86
C ARG A 60 -4.72 6.20 10.64
N GLN A 61 -3.40 6.02 10.72
CA GLN A 61 -2.49 6.33 9.63
C GLN A 61 -2.68 5.38 8.44
N ILE A 62 -2.84 4.08 8.69
CA ILE A 62 -3.10 3.09 7.63
C ILE A 62 -4.42 3.40 6.93
N ALA A 63 -5.49 3.68 7.67
CA ALA A 63 -6.78 4.04 7.08
C ALA A 63 -6.70 5.34 6.26
N ALA A 64 -5.91 6.33 6.70
CA ALA A 64 -5.69 7.56 5.95
C ALA A 64 -5.01 7.28 4.60
N TRP A 65 -3.96 6.46 4.58
CA TRP A 65 -3.30 6.03 3.34
C TRP A 65 -4.22 5.23 2.42
N MET A 66 -5.00 4.30 2.98
CA MET A 66 -5.98 3.51 2.22
C MET A 66 -7.01 4.40 1.52
N LYS A 67 -7.52 5.43 2.21
CA LYS A 67 -8.45 6.40 1.63
C LYS A 67 -7.81 7.20 0.50
N GLN A 68 -6.59 7.71 0.72
CA GLN A 68 -5.88 8.48 -0.29
C GLN A 68 -5.58 7.65 -1.55
N VAL A 69 -5.03 6.45 -1.39
CA VAL A 69 -4.67 5.60 -2.53
C VAL A 69 -5.88 5.11 -3.31
N ALA A 70 -7.05 4.99 -2.66
CA ALA A 70 -8.30 4.62 -3.31
C ALA A 70 -9.02 5.79 -3.99
N SER A 71 -8.65 7.05 -3.66
CA SER A 71 -9.24 8.26 -4.27
C SER A 71 -8.64 8.62 -5.64
N VAL A 72 -7.66 7.87 -6.11
CA VAL A 72 -6.99 8.07 -7.41
C VAL A 72 -7.10 6.80 -8.26
N PRO A 73 -7.03 6.88 -9.60
CA PRO A 73 -7.04 5.70 -10.45
C PRO A 73 -5.95 4.69 -10.07
N GLY A 74 -6.36 3.43 -9.93
CA GLY A 74 -5.45 2.32 -9.67
C GLY A 74 -4.65 1.91 -10.90
N VAL A 75 -3.81 0.88 -10.74
CA VAL A 75 -3.02 0.31 -11.83
C VAL A 75 -3.69 -0.97 -12.35
N GLY A 76 -3.64 -1.20 -13.67
CA GLY A 76 -4.12 -2.44 -14.27
C GLY A 76 -5.64 -2.56 -14.39
N GLY A 77 -6.40 -1.51 -14.03
CA GLY A 77 -7.80 -1.39 -14.43
C GLY A 77 -7.90 -1.15 -15.93
N GLY A 78 -8.46 -2.12 -16.67
CA GLY A 78 -8.73 -1.92 -18.08
C GLY A 78 -9.79 -0.84 -18.27
N LYS A 79 -9.59 0.06 -19.24
CA LYS A 79 -10.71 0.82 -19.82
C LYS A 79 -11.64 -0.21 -20.44
N ARG A 80 -12.74 -0.51 -19.77
CA ARG A 80 -13.87 -1.22 -20.39
C ARG A 80 -14.56 -0.31 -21.39
#